data_AF-A0A841HAR1-F1
#
_entry.id   AF-A0A841HAR1-F1
#
_cell.length_a   1.000
_cell.length_b   1.000
_cell.length_c   1.000
_cell.angle_alpha   90.00
_cell.angle_beta   90.00
_cell.angle_gamma   90.00
#
_symmetry.space_group_name_H-M   'P 1'
#
loop_
_entity.id
_entity.type
_entity.pdbx_description
1 polymer ?
#
loop_
_entity_poly.entity_id
_entity_poly.type
_entity_poly.pdbx_seq_one_letter_code
_entity_poly.pdbx_strand_id
1 'polypeptide(L)' 'MPKLDCPDCGRSIAMHELETRTVAQTAGFETSYRCPFCRTDFQEVTQLM' A
#
# COMPACT_ATOMS: atom_id res chain seq x y z
N MET A 1 -4.32 -11.35 -11.43
CA MET A 1 -3.29 -10.63 -10.64
C MET A 1 -4.03 -9.66 -9.75
N PRO A 2 -3.91 -9.75 -8.41
CA PRO A 2 -4.61 -8.83 -7.52
C PRO A 2 -4.18 -7.40 -7.83
N LYS A 3 -5.17 -6.53 -8.03
CA LYS A 3 -5.01 -5.10 -8.22
C LYS A 3 -5.54 -4.41 -6.98
N LEU A 4 -4.89 -3.31 -6.66
CA LEU A 4 -5.20 -2.53 -5.49
C LEU A 4 -5.49 -1.10 -5.92
N ASP A 5 -6.61 -0.55 -5.49
CA ASP A 5 -6.93 0.82 -5.81
C ASP A 5 -6.48 1.73 -4.67
N CYS A 6 -5.71 2.75 -5.02
CA CYS A 6 -5.27 3.72 -4.03
C CYS A 6 -6.48 4.51 -3.52
N PRO A 7 -6.75 4.56 -2.21
CA PRO A 7 -7.88 5.30 -1.67
C PRO A 7 -7.74 6.81 -1.89
N ASP A 8 -6.51 7.31 -2.08
CA ASP A 8 -6.20 8.73 -2.18
C ASP A 8 -6.30 9.27 -3.62
N CYS A 9 -5.81 8.50 -4.61
CA CYS A 9 -5.83 8.91 -6.02
C CYS A 9 -6.79 8.09 -6.90
N GLY A 10 -7.44 7.07 -6.37
CA GLY A 10 -8.39 6.20 -7.09
C GLY A 10 -7.76 5.41 -8.24
N ARG A 11 -6.44 5.24 -8.21
CA ARG A 11 -5.67 4.63 -9.30
C ARG A 11 -5.42 3.16 -8.99
N SER A 12 -5.65 2.31 -9.98
CA SER A 12 -5.36 0.88 -9.88
C SER A 12 -3.87 0.63 -9.95
N ILE A 13 -3.31 0.09 -8.89
CA ILE A 13 -1.91 -0.26 -8.72
C ILE A 13 -1.83 -1.78 -8.71
N ALA A 14 -0.87 -2.36 -9.42
CA ALA A 14 -0.64 -3.79 -9.30
C ALA A 14 0.08 -4.08 -7.98
N MET A 15 -0.28 -5.15 -7.29
CA MET A 15 0.29 -5.47 -5.97
C MET A 15 1.82 -5.64 -5.98
N HIS A 16 2.40 -5.98 -7.15
CA HIS A 16 3.84 -6.09 -7.35
C HIS A 16 4.56 -4.74 -7.56
N GLU A 17 3.82 -3.69 -7.94
CA GLU A 17 4.35 -2.32 -8.06
C GLU A 17 4.20 -1.54 -6.74
N LEU A 18 3.48 -2.09 -5.77
CA LEU A 18 3.24 -1.47 -4.48
C LEU A 18 4.51 -1.54 -3.63
N GLU A 19 4.98 -0.39 -3.16
CA GLU A 19 6.18 -0.34 -2.33
C GLU A 19 5.78 -0.68 -0.89
N THR A 20 6.23 -1.84 -0.40
CA THR A 20 5.97 -2.29 0.97
C THR A 20 7.03 -1.74 1.90
N ARG A 21 6.61 -1.02 2.93
CA ARG A 21 7.49 -0.46 3.93
C ARG A 21 7.18 -1.08 5.27
N THR A 22 8.09 -1.90 5.76
CA THR A 22 8.02 -2.43 7.12
C THR A 22 8.89 -1.57 8.03
N VAL A 23 8.28 -0.99 9.05
CA VAL A 23 8.95 -0.17 10.05
C VAL A 23 8.91 -0.92 11.37
N ALA A 24 10.08 -1.24 11.91
CA ALA A 24 10.19 -1.75 13.27
C ALA A 24 9.94 -0.60 14.25
N GLN A 25 8.94 -0.78 15.11
CA GLN A 25 8.58 0.16 16.16
C GLN A 25 8.81 -0.49 17.53
N THR A 26 8.83 0.31 18.59
CA THR A 26 9.04 -0.17 19.95
C THR A 26 7.99 -1.20 20.40
N ALA A 27 6.78 -1.13 19.82
CA ALA A 27 5.67 -2.01 20.11
C ALA A 27 5.55 -3.23 19.17
N GLY A 28 6.39 -3.35 18.14
CA GLY A 28 6.32 -4.43 17.15
C GLY A 28 6.76 -4.02 15.75
N PHE A 29 6.09 -4.54 14.73
CA PHE A 29 6.34 -4.21 13.33
C PHE A 29 5.09 -3.61 12.73
N GLU A 30 5.22 -2.45 12.10
CA GLU A 30 4.16 -1.85 11.30
C GLU A 30 4.50 -2.01 9.82
N THR A 31 3.56 -2.57 9.05
CA THR A 31 3.70 -2.68 7.60
C THR A 31 2.74 -1.69 6.95
N SER A 32 3.29 -0.73 6.24
CA SER A 32 2.55 0.21 5.41
C SER A 32 2.88 0.02 3.94
N TYR A 33 2.00 0.47 3.08
CA TYR A 33 2.12 0.40 1.63
C TYR A 33 2.15 1.81 1.08
N ARG A 34 2.98 2.02 0.06
CA ARG A 34 3.09 3.31 -0.58
C ARG A 34 2.67 3.23 -2.04
N CYS A 35 1.79 4.13 -2.44
CA CYS A 35 1.40 4.28 -3.83
C CYS A 35 2.57 4.88 -4.65
N PRO A 36 3.01 4.26 -5.75
CA PRO A 36 4.08 4.82 -6.58
C PRO A 36 3.67 6.10 -7.33
N PHE A 37 2.36 6.34 -7.51
CA PHE A 37 1.85 7.48 -8.27
C PHE A 37 1.69 8.75 -7.43
N CYS A 38 0.92 8.69 -6.34
CA CYS A 38 0.69 9.83 -5.45
C CYS A 38 1.66 9.87 -4.27
N ARG A 39 2.46 8.81 -4.05
CA ARG A 39 3.39 8.66 -2.92
C ARG A 39 2.74 8.66 -1.54
N THR A 40 1.41 8.50 -1.49
CA THR A 40 0.63 8.34 -0.26
C THR A 40 0.95 7.00 0.38
N ASP A 41 1.26 7.02 1.67
CA ASP A 41 1.37 5.86 2.54
C ASP A 41 0.00 5.49 3.14
N PHE A 42 -0.31 4.20 3.15
CA PHE A 42 -1.54 3.65 3.70
C PHE A 42 -1.29 2.25 4.25
N GLN A 43 -1.93 1.90 5.34
CA GLN A 43 -1.82 0.56 5.94
C GLN A 43 -2.92 -0.38 5.42
N GLU A 44 -4.04 0.17 4.97
CA GLU A 44 -5.21 -0.58 4.54
C GLU A 44 -5.21 -0.74 3.02
N VAL A 45 -5.07 -1.99 2.58
CA VAL A 45 -5.02 -2.36 1.17
C VAL A 45 -6.33 -3.01 0.77
N THR A 46 -7.19 -2.26 0.07
CA THR A 46 -8.45 -2.82 -0.44
C THR A 46 -8.16 -3.68 -1.66
N GLN A 47 -7.95 -4.97 -1.45
CA GLN A 47 -7.78 -5.91 -2.54
C GLN A 47 -9.14 -6.13 -3.22
N LEU A 48 -9.28 -5.64 -4.45
CA LEU A 48 -10.41 -6.02 -5.29
C LEU A 48 -10.17 -7.46 -5.75
N MET A 49 -10.98 -8.40 -5.21
CA MET A 49 -11.05 -9.78 -5.67
C MET A 49 -11.77 -9.89 -7.00
#